data_AF-A0A9X3UV49-F1
#
_entry.id   AF-A0A9X3UV49-F1
#
_cell.length_a   1.000
_cell.length_b   1.000
_cell.length_c   1.000
_cell.angle_alpha   90.00
_cell.angle_beta   90.00
_cell.angle_gamma   90.00
#
_symmetry.space_group_name_H-M   'P 1'
#
loop_
_entity.id
_entity.type
_entity.pdbx_description
1 polymer ?
#
loop_
_entity_poly.entity_id
_entity_poly.type
_entity_poly.pdbx_seq_one_letter_code
_entity_poly.pdbx_strand_id
1 'polypeptide(L)'
;MYENRKSIIAKIHIGKNTLKMDDDVYRAFLASTVNKTSCKEMNIAELLNVLRAMKDKGFEPTATKFKHQRRPKPAEHKEMYLRKITALLTEHQLPPSYADSMAKRSFKVDFVHWLDVWQLKKVIQMLEVYNRRQQRDEEQKTQ
;
A
#
# COMPACT_ATOMS: atom_id res chain seq x y z
N MET A 1 8.82 17.37 -0.30
CA MET A 1 7.67 16.51 0.05
C MET A 1 6.74 17.31 0.96
N TYR A 2 5.55 17.69 0.49
CA TYR A 2 4.53 18.28 1.37
C TYR A 2 3.72 17.16 2.00
N GLU A 3 3.98 16.87 3.27
CA GLU A 3 3.17 15.93 4.06
C GLU A 3 1.73 16.46 4.16
N ASN A 4 0.75 15.66 3.72
CA ASN A 4 -0.66 16.04 3.79
C ASN A 4 -1.09 16.22 5.25
N ARG A 5 -1.72 17.36 5.58
CA ARG A 5 -2.22 17.67 6.93
C ARG A 5 -3.01 16.51 7.57
N LYS A 6 -3.87 15.85 6.80
CA LYS A 6 -4.64 14.69 7.27
C LYS A 6 -3.74 13.52 7.70
N SER A 7 -2.65 13.30 6.98
CA SER A 7 -1.66 12.26 7.30
C SER A 7 -0.93 12.56 8.61
N ILE A 8 -0.52 13.81 8.83
CA ILE A 8 0.16 14.20 10.07
C ILE A 8 -0.76 14.05 11.28
N ILE A 9 -2.02 14.49 11.17
CA ILE A 9 -3.02 14.33 12.23
C ILE A 9 -3.24 12.84 12.54
N ALA A 10 -3.34 11.99 11.52
CA ALA A 10 -3.47 10.54 11.73
C ALA A 10 -2.26 9.97 12.49
N LYS A 11 -1.02 10.38 12.14
CA LYS A 11 0.20 9.97 12.86
C LYS A 11 0.18 10.43 14.32
N ILE A 12 -0.28 11.63 14.62
CA ILE A 12 -0.42 12.14 16.00
C ILE A 12 -1.44 11.29 16.78
N HIS A 13 -2.59 10.97 16.20
CA HIS A 13 -3.56 10.09 16.87
C HIS A 13 -3.05 8.67 17.10
N ILE A 14 -2.28 8.12 16.15
CA ILE A 14 -1.58 6.85 16.35
C ILE A 14 -0.61 6.97 17.53
N GLY A 15 0.20 8.03 17.55
CA GLY A 15 1.15 8.27 18.64
C GLY A 15 0.48 8.42 20.00
N LYS A 16 -0.69 9.06 20.07
CA LYS A 16 -1.48 9.17 21.31
C LYS A 16 -1.81 7.78 21.85
N ASN A 17 -2.30 6.89 20.98
CA ASN A 17 -2.64 5.52 21.35
C ASN A 17 -1.39 4.70 21.70
N THR A 18 -0.29 4.86 20.96
CA THR A 18 0.98 4.15 21.23
C THR A 18 1.57 4.55 22.58
N LEU A 19 1.53 5.83 22.92
CA LEU A 19 2.01 6.36 24.19
C LEU A 19 0.97 6.21 25.34
N LYS A 20 -0.19 5.59 25.07
CA LYS A 20 -1.29 5.40 26.02
C LYS A 20 -1.68 6.70 26.75
N MET A 21 -1.75 7.81 26.01
CA MET A 21 -2.17 9.10 26.56
C MET A 21 -3.70 9.17 26.60
N ASP A 22 -4.26 9.40 27.79
CA ASP A 22 -5.67 9.75 27.96
C ASP A 22 -5.99 11.11 27.32
N ASP A 23 -7.27 11.39 27.11
CA ASP A 23 -7.75 12.61 26.46
C ASP A 23 -7.25 13.89 27.17
N ASP A 24 -7.25 13.90 28.50
CA ASP A 24 -6.80 15.05 29.29
C ASP A 24 -5.28 15.23 29.21
N VAL A 25 -4.53 14.13 29.29
CA VAL A 25 -3.06 14.13 29.14
C VAL A 25 -2.67 14.59 27.74
N TYR A 26 -3.42 14.14 26.73
CA TYR A 26 -3.22 14.54 25.35
C TYR A 26 -3.49 16.03 25.14
N ARG A 27 -4.60 16.56 25.69
CA ARG A 27 -4.92 18.00 25.63
C ARG A 27 -3.86 18.85 26.33
N ALA A 28 -3.40 18.42 27.51
CA ALA A 28 -2.33 19.09 28.25
C ALA A 28 -1.00 19.08 27.46
N PHE A 29 -0.68 17.97 26.79
CA PHE A 29 0.50 17.85 25.94
C PHE A 29 0.43 18.76 24.69
N LEU A 30 -0.73 18.86 24.05
CA LEU A 30 -0.93 19.80 22.95
C LEU A 30 -0.81 21.26 23.43
N ALA A 31 -1.41 21.57 24.58
CA ALA A 31 -1.30 22.90 25.18
C ALA A 31 0.15 23.26 25.56
N SER A 32 0.92 22.31 26.12
CA SER A 32 2.33 22.56 26.46
C SER A 32 3.22 22.76 25.23
N THR A 33 2.88 22.13 24.10
CA THR A 33 3.74 22.14 22.91
C THR A 33 3.42 23.30 21.97
N VAL A 34 2.14 23.62 21.79
CA VAL A 34 1.67 24.61 20.79
C VAL A 34 0.58 25.55 21.32
N ASN A 35 0.31 25.52 22.63
CA ASN A 35 -0.73 26.34 23.29
C ASN A 35 -2.13 26.21 22.69
N LYS A 36 -2.44 25.05 22.11
CA LYS A 36 -3.72 24.72 21.48
C LYS A 36 -4.20 23.36 21.96
N THR A 37 -5.51 23.18 22.05
CA THR A 37 -6.12 21.95 22.57
C THR A 37 -6.63 21.01 21.46
N SER A 38 -6.58 21.45 20.19
CA SER A 38 -7.12 20.69 19.06
C SER A 38 -6.21 20.74 17.84
N CYS A 39 -5.93 19.57 17.25
CA CYS A 39 -5.23 19.46 15.97
C CYS A 39 -5.98 20.13 14.80
N LYS A 40 -7.28 20.41 14.95
CA LYS A 40 -8.09 21.08 13.91
C LYS A 40 -7.71 22.55 13.75
N GLU A 41 -7.20 23.19 14.80
CA GLU A 41 -6.82 24.62 14.83
C GLU A 41 -5.32 24.83 14.55
N MET A 42 -4.58 23.74 14.31
CA MET A 42 -3.15 23.77 14.07
C MET A 42 -2.79 23.88 12.59
N ASN A 43 -1.74 24.65 12.32
CA ASN A 43 -1.06 24.71 11.03
C ASN A 43 -0.10 23.52 10.86
N ILE A 44 0.34 23.25 9.63
CA ILE A 44 1.24 22.13 9.30
C ILE A 44 2.54 22.19 10.12
N ALA A 45 3.12 23.39 10.31
CA ALA A 45 4.33 23.56 11.10
C ALA A 45 4.12 23.17 12.58
N GLU A 46 3.00 23.57 13.17
CA GLU A 46 2.64 23.22 14.56
C GLU A 46 2.39 21.72 14.70
N LEU A 47 1.69 21.09 13.75
CA LEU A 47 1.48 19.65 13.73
C LEU A 47 2.78 18.86 13.63
N LEU A 48 3.76 19.35 12.85
CA LEU A 48 5.09 18.74 12.77
C LEU A 48 5.87 18.89 14.08
N ASN A 49 5.74 20.02 14.78
CA ASN A 49 6.34 20.20 16.10
C ASN A 49 5.74 19.25 17.15
N VAL A 50 4.41 19.08 17.16
CA VAL A 50 3.75 18.07 18.01
C VAL A 50 4.27 16.68 17.68
N LEU A 51 4.35 16.32 16.39
CA LEU A 51 4.86 15.02 15.98
C LEU A 51 6.33 14.78 16.41
N ARG A 52 7.17 15.82 16.39
CA ARG A 52 8.55 15.77 16.91
C ARG A 52 8.57 15.57 18.42
N ALA A 53 7.80 16.34 19.17
CA ALA A 53 7.69 16.18 20.62
C ALA A 53 7.17 14.78 21.03
N MET A 54 6.30 14.18 20.22
CA MET A 54 5.87 12.79 20.43
C MET A 54 7.01 11.81 20.17
N LYS A 55 7.83 12.01 19.13
CA LYS A 55 9.02 11.19 18.86
C LYS A 55 10.01 11.22 20.01
N ASP A 56 10.26 12.41 20.58
CA ASP A 56 11.15 12.56 21.73
C ASP A 56 10.64 11.83 22.97
N LYS A 57 9.31 11.68 23.11
CA LYS A 57 8.66 10.88 24.16
C LYS A 57 8.67 9.36 23.90
N GLY A 58 9.28 8.91 22.80
CA GLY A 58 9.39 7.49 22.45
C GLY A 58 8.38 7.02 21.39
N PHE A 59 7.66 7.93 20.72
CA PHE A 59 6.86 7.55 19.54
C PHE A 59 7.75 7.37 18.32
N GLU A 60 8.21 6.15 18.06
CA GLU A 60 8.71 5.82 16.73
C GLU A 60 7.52 5.53 15.82
N PRO A 61 7.29 6.31 14.76
CA PRO A 61 6.32 5.93 13.74
C PRO A 61 6.94 4.73 13.02
N THR A 62 6.68 3.54 13.54
CA THR A 62 6.82 2.34 12.73
C THR A 62 5.91 2.56 11.55
N ALA A 63 6.51 2.78 10.38
CA ALA A 63 5.82 2.47 9.15
C ALA A 63 5.23 1.09 9.41
N THR A 64 3.91 0.98 9.41
CA THR A 64 3.25 -0.30 9.37
C THR A 64 3.79 -0.90 8.09
N LYS A 65 4.89 -1.67 8.21
CA LYS A 65 5.25 -2.68 7.25
C LYS A 65 3.96 -3.43 7.19
N PHE A 66 3.17 -3.23 6.13
CA PHE A 66 2.02 -4.05 5.88
C PHE A 66 2.58 -5.45 6.02
N LYS A 67 2.32 -6.08 7.17
CA LYS A 67 2.70 -7.46 7.44
C LYS A 67 2.17 -8.10 6.20
N HIS A 68 3.07 -8.58 5.33
CA HIS A 68 2.71 -9.21 4.08
C HIS A 68 1.66 -10.22 4.50
N GLN A 69 0.38 -9.88 4.29
CA GLN A 69 -0.71 -10.56 4.94
C GLN A 69 -0.48 -11.99 4.51
N ARG A 70 -0.22 -12.89 5.49
CA ARG A 70 0.25 -14.24 5.22
C ARG A 70 -0.67 -14.81 4.16
N ARG A 71 -0.17 -14.85 2.93
CA ARG A 71 -1.00 -15.07 1.75
C ARG A 71 -1.60 -16.45 1.96
N PRO A 72 -2.94 -16.61 2.03
CA PRO A 72 -3.51 -17.94 2.15
C PRO A 72 -2.97 -18.77 0.99
N LYS A 73 -2.42 -19.96 1.29
CA LYS A 73 -1.95 -20.88 0.25
C LYS A 73 -3.11 -21.08 -0.73
N PRO A 74 -2.95 -20.73 -2.02
CA PRO A 74 -3.97 -20.99 -3.01
C PRO A 74 -4.34 -22.47 -2.97
N ALA A 75 -5.61 -22.81 -3.19
CA ALA A 75 -5.99 -24.20 -3.40
C ALA A 75 -5.11 -24.81 -4.52
N GLU A 76 -4.72 -26.07 -4.39
CA GLU A 76 -3.70 -26.72 -5.26
C GLU A 76 -3.98 -26.54 -6.76
N HIS A 77 -5.26 -26.54 -7.15
CA HIS A 77 -5.68 -26.32 -8.54
C HIS A 77 -5.52 -24.86 -9.05
N LYS A 78 -5.34 -23.87 -8.17
CA LYS A 78 -5.05 -22.46 -8.52
C LYS A 78 -3.55 -22.21 -8.71
N GLU A 79 -2.70 -23.04 -8.09
CA GLU A 79 -1.25 -22.85 -8.09
C GLU A 79 -0.65 -22.92 -9.50
N MET A 80 -1.11 -23.86 -10.35
CA MET A 80 -0.67 -23.97 -11.74
C MET A 80 -0.87 -22.66 -12.52
N TYR A 81 -2.03 -22.01 -12.35
CA TYR A 81 -2.33 -20.75 -13.05
C TYR A 81 -1.49 -19.60 -12.51
N LEU A 82 -1.29 -19.52 -11.19
CA LEU A 82 -0.45 -18.49 -10.58
C LEU A 82 1.02 -18.65 -11.01
N ARG A 83 1.55 -19.87 -11.07
CA ARG A 83 2.90 -20.15 -11.60
C ARG A 83 3.02 -19.70 -13.05
N LYS A 84 2.03 -19.98 -13.90
CA LYS A 84 2.01 -19.51 -15.30
C LYS A 84 1.99 -17.99 -15.39
N ILE A 85 1.18 -17.30 -14.57
CA ILE A 85 1.16 -15.84 -14.50
C ILE A 85 2.53 -15.30 -14.07
N THR A 86 3.14 -15.87 -13.03
CA THR A 86 4.47 -15.44 -12.57
C THR A 86 5.56 -15.66 -13.63
N ALA A 87 5.51 -16.76 -14.39
CA ALA A 87 6.44 -17.01 -15.49
C ALA A 87 6.32 -15.95 -16.58
N LEU A 88 5.10 -15.66 -17.05
CA LEU A 88 4.84 -14.62 -18.07
C LEU A 88 5.26 -13.22 -17.61
N LEU A 89 5.09 -12.90 -16.32
CA LEU A 89 5.55 -11.62 -15.79
C LEU A 89 7.08 -11.53 -15.76
N THR A 90 7.75 -12.61 -15.36
CA THR A 90 9.22 -12.66 -15.30
C THR A 90 9.84 -12.51 -16.70
N GLU A 91 9.24 -13.14 -17.71
CA GLU A 91 9.69 -13.05 -19.11
C GLU A 91 9.77 -11.60 -19.61
N HIS A 92 8.81 -10.75 -19.21
CA HIS A 92 8.76 -9.33 -19.57
C HIS A 92 9.31 -8.38 -18.48
N GLN A 93 10.01 -8.92 -17.46
CA GLN A 93 10.52 -8.15 -16.32
C GLN A 93 9.44 -7.29 -15.62
N LEU A 94 8.18 -7.73 -15.65
CA LEU A 94 7.06 -7.03 -15.03
C LEU A 94 6.93 -7.43 -13.55
N PRO A 95 6.64 -6.46 -12.66
CA PRO A 95 6.45 -6.77 -11.25
C PRO A 95 5.14 -7.54 -11.01
N PRO A 96 5.04 -8.37 -9.96
CA PRO A 96 3.79 -9.05 -9.58
C PRO A 96 2.58 -8.11 -9.43
N SER A 97 2.81 -6.86 -9.02
CA SER A 97 1.78 -5.82 -8.90
C SER A 97 1.10 -5.45 -10.23
N TYR A 98 1.71 -5.77 -11.37
CA TYR A 98 1.10 -5.58 -12.68
C TYR A 98 -0.12 -6.48 -12.85
N ALA A 99 -0.02 -7.76 -12.46
CA ALA A 99 -1.15 -8.69 -12.49
C ALA A 99 -2.22 -8.32 -11.46
N ASP A 100 -1.84 -7.80 -10.28
CA ASP A 100 -2.79 -7.25 -9.30
C ASP A 100 -3.57 -6.07 -9.87
N SER A 101 -2.91 -5.19 -10.63
CA SER A 101 -3.56 -4.07 -11.32
C SER A 101 -4.54 -4.54 -12.41
N MET A 102 -4.22 -5.64 -13.10
CA MET A 102 -5.14 -6.27 -14.07
C MET A 102 -6.35 -6.88 -13.36
N ALA A 103 -6.14 -7.58 -12.24
CA ALA A 103 -7.22 -8.11 -11.41
C ALA A 103 -8.16 -7.00 -10.93
N LYS A 104 -7.59 -5.87 -10.49
CA LYS A 104 -8.34 -4.70 -10.03
C LYS A 104 -9.14 -4.04 -11.13
N ARG A 105 -8.56 -3.89 -12.33
CA ARG A 105 -9.25 -3.28 -13.49
C ARG A 105 -10.39 -4.15 -14.01
N SER A 106 -10.14 -5.45 -14.18
CA SER A 106 -11.08 -6.36 -14.84
C SER A 106 -12.13 -6.96 -13.90
N PHE A 107 -11.75 -7.28 -12.65
CA PHE A 107 -12.60 -8.02 -11.72
C PHE A 107 -12.91 -7.26 -10.43
N LYS A 108 -12.38 -6.04 -10.26
CA LYS A 108 -12.51 -5.25 -9.02
C LYS A 108 -11.96 -5.96 -7.77
N VAL A 109 -11.03 -6.90 -7.97
CA VAL A 109 -10.34 -7.63 -6.91
C VAL A 109 -8.92 -7.09 -6.78
N ASP A 110 -8.50 -6.76 -5.57
CA ASP A 110 -7.19 -6.11 -5.35
C ASP A 110 -5.98 -7.02 -5.62
N PHE A 111 -6.10 -8.34 -5.43
CA PHE A 111 -4.98 -9.28 -5.58
C PHE A 111 -5.30 -10.44 -6.51
N VAL A 112 -4.36 -10.79 -7.39
CA VAL A 112 -4.57 -11.84 -8.40
C VAL A 112 -4.82 -13.22 -7.78
N HIS A 113 -4.27 -13.49 -6.59
CA HIS A 113 -4.41 -14.79 -5.92
C HIS A 113 -5.77 -14.99 -5.24
N TRP A 114 -6.59 -13.93 -5.12
CA TRP A 114 -7.98 -14.03 -4.67
C TRP A 114 -8.94 -14.39 -5.80
N LEU A 115 -8.48 -14.38 -7.04
CA LEU A 115 -9.30 -14.71 -8.20
C LEU A 115 -9.68 -16.20 -8.23
N ASP A 116 -10.83 -16.47 -8.83
CA ASP A 116 -11.25 -17.82 -9.18
C ASP A 116 -10.56 -18.34 -10.43
N VAL A 117 -10.59 -19.66 -10.62
CA VAL A 117 -9.88 -20.35 -11.71
C VAL A 117 -10.20 -19.75 -13.08
N TRP A 118 -11.48 -19.44 -13.34
CA TRP A 118 -11.89 -18.86 -14.60
C TRP A 118 -11.37 -17.43 -14.80
N GLN A 119 -11.27 -16.64 -13.71
CA GLN A 119 -10.70 -15.29 -13.71
C GLN A 119 -9.17 -15.35 -13.92
N LEU A 120 -8.48 -16.31 -13.29
CA LEU A 120 -7.05 -16.56 -13.51
C LEU A 120 -6.76 -16.91 -14.97
N LYS A 121 -7.57 -17.78 -15.59
CA LYS A 121 -7.49 -18.08 -17.03
C LYS A 121 -7.65 -16.82 -17.88
N LYS A 122 -8.55 -15.90 -17.50
CA LYS A 122 -8.72 -14.62 -18.20
C LYS A 122 -7.52 -13.70 -18.04
N VAL A 123 -6.92 -13.61 -16.86
CA VAL A 123 -5.67 -12.83 -16.68
C VAL A 123 -4.54 -13.40 -17.54
N ILE A 124 -4.40 -14.73 -17.61
CA ILE A 124 -3.41 -15.39 -18.49
C ILE A 124 -3.67 -15.03 -19.96
N GLN A 125 -4.92 -15.10 -20.43
CA GLN A 125 -5.28 -14.70 -21.80
C GLN A 125 -4.90 -13.24 -22.10
N MET A 126 -5.13 -12.33 -21.15
CA MET A 126 -4.75 -10.92 -21.31
C MET A 126 -3.23 -10.73 -21.38
N LEU A 127 -2.47 -11.47 -20.55
CA LEU A 127 -1.00 -11.44 -20.59
C LEU A 127 -0.44 -12.04 -21.89
N GLU A 128 -1.04 -13.11 -22.41
CA GLU A 128 -0.65 -13.69 -23.70
C GLU A 128 -0.95 -12.74 -24.87
N VAL A 129 -2.05 -11.98 -24.83
CA VAL A 129 -2.33 -10.91 -25.80
C VAL A 129 -1.28 -9.81 -25.70
N TYR A 130 -0.86 -9.44 -24.49
CA TYR A 130 0.20 -8.47 -24.28
C TYR A 130 1.53 -8.96 -24.85
N ASN A 131 1.93 -10.21 -24.58
CA ASN A 131 3.15 -10.82 -25.11
C ASN A 131 3.17 -10.78 -26.66
N ARG A 132 2.07 -11.23 -27.30
CA ARG A 132 1.96 -11.18 -28.77
C ARG A 132 2.08 -9.78 -29.37
N ARG A 133 1.67 -8.73 -28.64
CA ARG A 133 1.85 -7.34 -29.08
C ARG A 133 3.29 -6.90 -28.96
N GLN A 134 3.95 -7.20 -27.84
CA GLN A 134 5.36 -6.89 -27.65
C GLN A 134 6.26 -7.56 -28.69
N GLN A 135 6.04 -8.85 -28.98
CA GLN A 135 6.79 -9.58 -30.00
C GLN A 135 6.67 -8.93 -31.39
N ARG A 136 5.46 -8.50 -31.79
CA ARG A 136 5.25 -7.78 -33.05
C ARG A 136 5.96 -6.42 -33.10
N ASP A 137 6.00 -5.71 -31.97
CA ASP A 137 6.65 -4.41 -31.87
C ASP A 137 8.20 -4.56 -31.88
N GLU A 138 8.73 -5.67 -31.36
CA GLU A 138 10.15 -6.02 -31.41
C GLU A 138 10.59 -6.46 -32.81
N GLU A 139 9.78 -7.28 -33.50
CA GLU A 139 10.03 -7.71 -34.88
C GLU A 139 10.05 -6.53 -35.86
N GLN A 140 9.19 -5.53 -35.67
CA GLN A 140 9.14 -4.32 -36.50
C GLN A 140 10.30 -3.35 -36.24
N LYS A 141 10.96 -3.42 -35.08
CA LYS A 141 12.14 -2.57 -34.78
C LYS A 141 13.45 -3.16 -35.30
N THR A 142 13.45 -4.43 -35.66
CA THR A 142 14.63 -5.17 -36.13
C THR A 142 14.74 -5.19 -37.67
N GLN A 143 13.68 -4.77 -38.37
CA GLN A 143 13.65 -4.53 -39.82
C GLN A 143 13.91 -3.05 -40.12
#